data_AF-H1LZF7-F1
#
_entry.id   AF-H1LZF7-F1
#
_cell.length_a   1.000
_cell.length_b   1.000
_cell.length_c   1.000
_cell.angle_alpha   90.00
_cell.angle_beta   90.00
_cell.angle_gamma   90.00
#
_symmetry.space_group_name_H-M   'P 1'
#
loop_
_entity.id
_entity.type
_entity.pdbx_description
1 polymer ?
#
loop_
_entity_poly.entity_id
_entity_poly.type
_entity_poly.pdbx_seq_one_letter_code
_entity_poly.pdbx_strand_id
1 'polypeptide(L)'
;MEYNDITKKLFLPKNEIFIPDGMAYSEAVCEEINGKFVDSFFLYTIIDEEEEAIGPFSKISLDFFSNEVIEYHEYDNYKKVSLKNPYEIETIIKALDDYENIYPIFREIYMRGFCHNEERELLSRLMMSFRVFANSEILDIYYQLFPSSFEFIIDNINC
;
A
#
# COMPACT_ATOMS: atom_id res chain seq x y z
N MET A 1 -10.86 -12.78 1.01
CA MET A 1 -9.65 -12.93 0.18
C MET A 1 -8.50 -12.50 1.06
N GLU A 2 -7.48 -13.34 1.22
CA GLU A 2 -6.35 -13.02 2.09
C GLU A 2 -5.39 -12.05 1.40
N TYR A 3 -4.61 -11.30 2.17
CA TYR A 3 -3.61 -10.38 1.62
C TYR A 3 -2.64 -11.07 0.65
N ASN A 4 -2.17 -12.26 1.03
CA ASN A 4 -1.30 -13.09 0.22
C ASN A 4 -1.91 -13.52 -1.13
N ASP A 5 -3.23 -13.52 -1.27
CA ASP A 5 -3.85 -13.79 -2.57
C ASP A 5 -3.66 -12.59 -3.50
N ILE A 6 -3.76 -11.36 -2.96
CA ILE A 6 -3.60 -10.10 -3.69
C ILE A 6 -2.18 -9.96 -4.20
N THR A 7 -1.18 -10.18 -3.34
CA THR A 7 0.23 -10.10 -3.72
C THR A 7 0.59 -11.15 -4.77
N LYS A 8 0.10 -12.38 -4.67
CA LYS A 8 0.30 -13.40 -5.73
C LYS A 8 -0.25 -12.98 -7.09
N LYS A 9 -1.32 -12.19 -7.12
CA LYS A 9 -1.93 -11.71 -8.37
C LYS A 9 -1.05 -10.66 -9.05
N LEU A 10 -0.29 -9.90 -8.28
CA LEU A 10 0.69 -8.96 -8.79
C LEU A 10 1.73 -9.66 -9.69
N PHE A 11 2.13 -10.89 -9.32
CA PHE A 11 3.14 -11.71 -10.01
C PHE A 11 2.58 -12.76 -10.96
N LEU A 12 1.35 -12.59 -11.47
CA LEU A 12 0.88 -13.46 -12.55
C LEU A 12 1.72 -13.24 -13.81
N PRO A 13 1.97 -14.26 -14.65
CA PRO A 13 2.81 -14.12 -15.85
C PRO A 13 2.39 -12.99 -16.80
N LYS A 14 1.08 -12.70 -16.86
CA LYS A 14 0.54 -11.59 -17.66
C LYS A 14 0.95 -10.20 -17.16
N ASN A 15 1.41 -10.08 -15.92
CA ASN A 15 1.77 -8.83 -15.25
C ASN A 15 3.29 -8.63 -15.17
N GLU A 16 4.11 -9.63 -15.53
CA GLU A 16 5.59 -9.53 -15.51
C GLU A 16 6.11 -8.34 -16.32
N ILE A 17 5.39 -7.95 -17.38
CA ILE A 17 5.72 -6.77 -18.19
C ILE A 17 5.70 -5.45 -17.41
N PHE A 18 4.98 -5.38 -16.29
CA PHE A 18 4.83 -4.17 -15.47
C PHE A 18 5.80 -4.12 -14.28
N ILE A 19 6.42 -5.26 -13.93
CA ILE A 19 7.29 -5.39 -12.75
C ILE A 19 8.59 -6.02 -13.20
N PRO A 20 9.53 -5.21 -13.74
CA PRO A 20 10.84 -5.68 -14.13
C PRO A 20 11.59 -6.35 -12.97
N ASP A 21 12.49 -7.29 -13.31
CA ASP A 21 13.39 -7.91 -12.35
C ASP A 21 14.18 -6.85 -11.55
N GLY A 22 14.27 -7.06 -10.24
CA GLY A 22 14.97 -6.14 -9.32
C GLY A 22 14.12 -4.97 -8.82
N MET A 23 12.84 -4.90 -9.19
CA MET A 23 11.89 -3.97 -8.58
C MET A 23 11.29 -4.53 -7.29
N ALA A 24 11.25 -3.69 -6.27
CA ALA A 24 10.44 -3.87 -5.07
C ALA A 24 9.07 -3.22 -5.26
N TYR A 25 8.11 -3.62 -4.43
CA TYR A 25 6.75 -3.10 -4.41
C TYR A 25 6.37 -2.70 -2.98
N SER A 26 5.49 -1.72 -2.88
CA SER A 26 4.93 -1.26 -1.60
C SER A 26 3.90 -2.24 -1.06
N GLU A 27 3.46 -2.09 0.18
CA GLU A 27 2.20 -2.72 0.60
C GLU A 27 1.02 -2.17 -0.23
N ALA A 28 0.00 -3.01 -0.45
CA ALA A 28 -1.19 -2.68 -1.24
C ALA A 28 -1.97 -1.55 -0.58
N VAL A 29 -2.57 -0.64 -1.33
CA VAL A 29 -3.49 0.39 -0.82
C VAL A 29 -4.79 0.36 -1.60
N CYS A 30 -5.91 0.41 -0.89
CA CYS A 30 -7.24 0.46 -1.51
C CYS A 30 -7.51 1.82 -2.12
N GLU A 31 -7.86 1.89 -3.39
CA GLU A 31 -8.30 3.13 -4.06
C GLU A 31 -9.60 2.91 -4.84
N GLU A 32 -10.21 4.01 -5.28
CA GLU A 32 -11.25 4.00 -6.32
C GLU A 32 -10.74 4.73 -7.56
N ILE A 33 -10.67 4.03 -8.69
CA ILE A 33 -10.22 4.57 -9.98
C ILE A 33 -11.33 4.37 -11.00
N ASN A 34 -11.86 5.46 -11.56
CA ASN A 34 -12.93 5.43 -12.56
C ASN A 34 -14.15 4.57 -12.15
N GLY A 35 -14.54 4.61 -10.87
CA GLY A 35 -15.66 3.84 -10.33
C GLY A 35 -15.36 2.37 -10.00
N LYS A 36 -14.08 1.96 -10.06
CA LYS A 36 -13.63 0.62 -9.70
C LYS A 36 -12.76 0.65 -8.45
N PHE A 37 -13.02 -0.26 -7.54
CA PHE A 37 -12.18 -0.45 -6.37
C PHE A 37 -10.96 -1.30 -6.71
N VAL A 38 -9.79 -0.83 -6.30
CA VAL A 38 -8.50 -1.43 -6.69
C VAL A 38 -7.50 -1.53 -5.56
N ASP A 39 -6.66 -2.56 -5.66
CA ASP A 39 -5.46 -2.73 -4.85
C ASP A 39 -4.29 -2.12 -5.62
N SER A 40 -3.80 -0.97 -5.15
CA SER A 40 -2.71 -0.24 -5.78
C SER A 40 -1.39 -0.43 -5.06
N PHE A 41 -0.32 -0.47 -5.83
CA PHE A 41 1.06 -0.64 -5.35
C PHE A 41 1.94 0.38 -6.06
N PHE A 42 2.91 0.99 -5.36
CA PHE A 42 3.98 1.69 -6.05
C PHE A 42 5.24 0.83 -6.11
N LEU A 43 5.97 0.95 -7.22
CA LEU A 43 7.21 0.23 -7.46
C LEU A 43 8.41 1.13 -7.20
N TYR A 44 9.47 0.56 -6.64
CA TYR A 44 10.72 1.23 -6.30
C TYR A 44 11.88 0.25 -6.39
N THR A 45 13.12 0.74 -6.37
CA THR A 45 14.32 -0.11 -6.36
C THR A 45 15.06 0.13 -5.06
N ILE A 46 15.42 -0.94 -4.38
CA ILE A 46 16.26 -0.89 -3.18
C ILE A 46 17.72 -0.78 -3.62
N ILE A 47 18.46 0.13 -2.98
CA ILE A 47 19.89 0.35 -3.19
C ILE A 47 20.61 0.34 -1.83
N ASP A 48 21.93 0.17 -1.86
CA ASP A 48 22.82 0.27 -0.70
C ASP A 48 22.41 -0.63 0.50
N GLU A 49 22.56 -1.95 0.34
CA GLU A 49 22.33 -2.95 1.41
C GLU A 49 21.00 -2.78 2.18
N GLU A 50 19.93 -2.36 1.48
CA GLU A 50 18.58 -2.15 2.05
C GLU A 50 18.43 -0.90 2.93
N GLU A 51 19.39 0.03 2.92
CA GLU A 51 19.29 1.29 3.65
C GLU A 51 18.54 2.39 2.88
N GLU A 52 18.48 2.29 1.55
CA GLU A 52 17.98 3.34 0.68
C GLU A 52 17.15 2.77 -0.48
N ALA A 53 16.26 3.60 -1.03
CA ALA A 53 15.51 3.26 -2.22
C ALA A 53 15.49 4.43 -3.21
N ILE A 54 15.25 4.11 -4.48
CA ILE A 54 14.89 5.07 -5.52
C ILE A 54 13.47 4.77 -5.95
N GLY A 55 12.59 5.78 -5.91
CA GLY A 55 11.20 5.63 -6.33
C GLY A 55 10.31 6.80 -5.87
N PRO A 56 8.99 6.68 -6.06
CA PRO A 56 8.31 5.64 -6.83
C PRO A 56 8.59 5.79 -8.35
N PHE A 57 8.79 4.67 -9.06
CA PHE A 57 8.93 4.66 -10.53
C PHE A 57 7.60 4.51 -11.24
N SER A 58 6.71 3.71 -10.66
CA SER A 58 5.40 3.48 -11.24
C SER A 58 4.38 3.12 -10.16
N LYS A 59 3.11 3.23 -10.51
CA LYS A 59 1.97 2.68 -9.77
C LYS A 59 1.30 1.62 -10.62
N ILE A 60 0.93 0.50 -10.01
CA ILE A 60 0.13 -0.56 -10.62
C ILE A 60 -1.11 -0.80 -9.78
N SER A 61 -2.27 -0.89 -10.42
CA SER A 61 -3.56 -1.05 -9.75
C SER A 61 -4.32 -2.26 -10.28
N LEU A 62 -4.68 -3.16 -9.36
CA LEU A 62 -5.42 -4.40 -9.64
C LEU A 62 -6.89 -4.24 -9.23
N ASP A 63 -7.82 -4.59 -10.11
CA ASP A 63 -9.24 -4.64 -9.76
C ASP A 63 -9.49 -5.62 -8.59
N PHE A 64 -10.26 -5.19 -7.59
CA PHE A 64 -10.53 -6.01 -6.40
C PHE A 64 -11.15 -7.38 -6.69
N PHE A 65 -11.95 -7.47 -7.76
CA PHE A 65 -12.75 -8.65 -8.08
C PHE A 65 -12.10 -9.48 -9.17
N SER A 66 -11.76 -8.85 -10.31
CA SER A 66 -11.16 -9.55 -11.44
C SER A 66 -9.67 -9.79 -11.27
N ASN A 67 -8.99 -8.95 -10.47
CA ASN A 67 -7.54 -8.96 -10.27
C ASN A 67 -6.76 -8.75 -11.57
N GLU A 68 -7.40 -8.07 -12.50
CA GLU A 68 -6.74 -7.59 -13.70
C GLU A 68 -6.10 -6.24 -13.39
N VAL A 69 -4.93 -6.01 -13.99
CA VAL A 69 -4.33 -4.67 -14.00
C VAL A 69 -5.28 -3.76 -14.77
N ILE A 70 -5.80 -2.75 -14.08
CA ILE A 70 -6.66 -1.73 -14.73
C ILE A 70 -5.90 -0.44 -15.02
N GLU A 71 -4.81 -0.19 -14.28
CA GLU A 71 -3.97 0.99 -14.44
C GLU A 71 -2.51 0.62 -14.17
N TYR A 72 -1.65 1.14 -15.04
CA TYR A 72 -0.21 1.22 -14.84
C TYR A 72 0.22 2.64 -15.22
N HIS A 73 0.91 3.32 -14.30
CA HIS A 73 1.33 4.70 -14.48
C HIS A 73 2.79 4.85 -14.09
N GLU A 74 3.63 5.35 -15.00
CA GLU A 74 5.04 5.64 -14.75
C GLU A 74 5.21 7.09 -14.30
N TYR A 75 6.10 7.31 -13.34
CA TYR A 75 6.45 8.62 -12.80
C TYR A 75 7.81 9.07 -13.31
N ASP A 76 7.88 10.30 -13.83
CA ASP A 76 9.13 10.90 -14.32
C ASP A 76 10.05 11.41 -13.19
N ASN A 77 9.48 11.67 -12.01
CA ASN A 77 10.17 12.34 -10.89
C ASN A 77 10.39 11.39 -9.71
N TYR A 78 11.14 10.31 -9.93
CA TYR A 78 11.60 9.46 -8.84
C TYR A 78 12.63 10.20 -7.97
N LYS A 79 12.63 9.90 -6.67
CA LYS A 79 13.60 10.46 -5.73
C LYS A 79 14.29 9.34 -4.96
N LYS A 80 15.47 9.67 -4.47
CA LYS A 80 16.15 8.83 -3.48
C LYS A 80 15.49 9.05 -2.13
N VAL A 81 15.19 7.97 -1.43
CA VAL A 81 14.61 7.97 -0.08
C VAL A 81 15.39 7.07 0.85
N SER A 82 15.42 7.43 2.13
CA SER A 82 15.92 6.54 3.18
C SER A 82 14.91 5.42 3.44
N LEU A 83 15.39 4.19 3.64
CA LEU A 83 14.62 3.07 4.19
C LEU A 83 14.86 2.87 5.68
N LYS A 84 15.81 3.62 6.28
CA LYS A 84 16.10 3.54 7.72
C LYS A 84 14.83 3.80 8.53
N ASN A 85 14.51 2.84 9.38
CA ASN A 85 13.34 2.87 10.22
C ASN A 85 13.76 3.05 11.67
N PRO A 86 13.15 3.98 12.43
CA PRO A 86 13.49 4.18 13.84
C PRO A 86 13.02 3.05 14.77
N TYR A 87 12.15 2.17 14.29
CA TYR A 87 11.66 1.01 15.03
C TYR A 87 12.57 -0.20 14.83
N GLU A 88 12.62 -1.06 15.84
CA GLU A 88 13.31 -2.36 15.77
C GLU A 88 12.62 -3.27 14.75
N ILE A 89 13.40 -4.16 14.10
CA ILE A 89 12.93 -5.08 13.06
C ILE A 89 11.71 -5.89 13.51
N GLU A 90 11.70 -6.41 14.74
CA GLU A 90 10.56 -7.18 15.29
C GLU A 90 9.27 -6.36 15.35
N THR A 91 9.39 -5.05 15.60
CA THR A 91 8.24 -4.13 15.65
C THR A 91 7.70 -3.86 14.25
N ILE A 92 8.60 -3.73 13.27
CA ILE A 92 8.26 -3.56 11.85
C ILE A 92 7.54 -4.80 11.32
N ILE A 93 8.11 -6.00 11.57
CA ILE A 93 7.51 -7.28 11.17
C ILE A 93 6.10 -7.42 11.76
N LYS A 94 5.93 -7.14 13.06
CA LYS A 94 4.60 -7.19 13.69
C LYS A 94 3.62 -6.20 13.05
N ALA A 95 4.06 -4.99 12.70
CA ALA A 95 3.21 -4.00 12.07
C ALA A 95 2.79 -4.41 10.65
N LEU A 96 3.68 -5.07 9.90
CA LEU A 96 3.37 -5.69 8.61
C LEU A 96 2.36 -6.84 8.80
N ASP A 97 2.59 -7.75 9.74
CA ASP A 97 1.63 -8.82 10.05
C ASP A 97 0.24 -8.26 10.43
N ASP A 98 0.20 -7.25 11.29
CA ASP A 98 -1.05 -6.56 11.65
C ASP A 98 -1.71 -5.92 10.41
N TYR A 99 -0.91 -5.33 9.52
CA TYR A 99 -1.39 -4.75 8.27
C TYR A 99 -2.05 -5.79 7.37
N GLU A 100 -1.35 -6.89 7.07
CA GLU A 100 -1.83 -7.94 6.19
C GLU A 100 -3.14 -8.56 6.69
N ASN A 101 -3.29 -8.69 8.02
CA ASN A 101 -4.51 -9.19 8.63
C ASN A 101 -5.67 -8.20 8.57
N ILE A 102 -5.39 -6.90 8.68
CA ILE A 102 -6.42 -5.85 8.69
C ILE A 102 -6.86 -5.48 7.27
N TYR A 103 -5.94 -5.48 6.31
CA TYR A 103 -6.15 -4.95 4.97
C TYR A 103 -7.37 -5.55 4.25
N PRO A 104 -7.63 -6.87 4.26
CA PRO A 104 -8.83 -7.43 3.65
C PRO A 104 -10.13 -6.86 4.20
N ILE A 105 -10.20 -6.60 5.51
CA ILE A 105 -11.37 -6.02 6.17
C ILE A 105 -11.48 -4.54 5.81
N PHE A 106 -10.36 -3.83 5.78
CA PHE A 106 -10.32 -2.44 5.35
C PHE A 106 -10.84 -2.26 3.92
N ARG A 107 -10.52 -3.16 2.99
CA ARG A 107 -11.07 -3.15 1.62
C ARG A 107 -12.59 -3.11 1.63
N GLU A 108 -13.23 -3.96 2.45
CA GLU A 108 -14.69 -4.02 2.56
C GLU A 108 -15.28 -2.74 3.15
N ILE A 109 -14.64 -2.18 4.19
CA ILE A 109 -15.04 -0.91 4.81
C ILE A 109 -14.93 0.24 3.80
N TYR A 110 -13.81 0.31 3.07
CA TYR A 110 -13.54 1.35 2.08
C TYR A 110 -14.57 1.29 0.93
N MET A 111 -14.84 0.09 0.39
CA MET A 111 -15.86 -0.10 -0.64
C MET A 111 -17.25 0.34 -0.21
N ARG A 112 -17.56 0.16 1.06
CA ARG A 112 -18.85 0.55 1.63
C ARG A 112 -18.98 2.07 1.77
N GLY A 113 -17.87 2.80 1.81
CA GLY A 113 -17.82 4.26 1.87
C GLY A 113 -18.18 4.86 3.24
N PHE A 114 -18.35 4.04 4.28
CA PHE A 114 -18.58 4.50 5.66
C PHE A 114 -18.04 3.52 6.69
N CYS A 115 -17.65 4.04 7.86
CA CYS A 115 -17.13 3.27 8.99
C CYS A 115 -18.14 3.21 10.15
N HIS A 116 -18.36 2.02 10.70
CA HIS A 116 -19.07 1.82 11.96
C HIS A 116 -18.18 2.13 13.16
N ASN A 117 -18.78 2.37 14.33
CA ASN A 117 -18.03 2.69 15.54
C ASN A 117 -17.08 1.56 15.96
N GLU A 118 -17.50 0.30 15.83
CA GLU A 118 -16.64 -0.87 16.12
C GLU A 118 -15.43 -1.01 15.17
N GLU A 119 -15.46 -0.39 13.98
CA GLU A 119 -14.39 -0.51 12.98
C GLU A 119 -13.33 0.59 13.12
N ARG A 120 -13.57 1.62 13.95
CA ARG A 120 -12.63 2.74 14.14
C ARG A 120 -11.30 2.31 14.76
N GLU A 121 -11.35 1.35 15.67
CA GLU A 121 -10.13 0.76 16.26
C GLU A 121 -9.29 0.05 15.19
N LEU A 122 -9.95 -0.62 14.25
CA LEU A 122 -9.30 -1.28 13.12
C LEU A 122 -8.64 -0.26 12.18
N LEU A 123 -9.31 0.85 11.86
CA LEU A 123 -8.70 1.93 11.07
C LEU A 123 -7.52 2.59 11.80
N SER A 124 -7.64 2.76 13.11
CA SER A 124 -6.54 3.30 13.93
C SER A 124 -5.32 2.38 13.93
N ARG A 125 -5.54 1.06 14.02
CA ARG A 125 -4.47 0.05 13.89
C ARG A 125 -3.86 0.04 12.51
N LEU A 126 -4.66 0.14 11.44
CA LEU A 126 -4.18 0.24 10.06
C LEU A 126 -3.25 1.46 9.87
N MET A 127 -3.68 2.64 10.32
CA MET A 127 -2.88 3.87 10.27
C MET A 127 -1.58 3.74 11.09
N MET A 128 -1.65 3.07 12.24
CA MET A 128 -0.47 2.80 13.06
C MET A 128 0.50 1.87 12.35
N SER A 129 0.03 0.80 11.70
CA SER A 129 0.87 -0.10 10.91
C SER A 129 1.64 0.67 9.85
N PHE A 130 0.97 1.52 9.06
CA PHE A 130 1.64 2.39 8.09
C PHE A 130 2.75 3.23 8.72
N ARG A 131 2.49 3.90 9.84
CA ARG A 131 3.49 4.73 10.53
C ARG A 131 4.69 3.95 11.06
N VAL A 132 4.51 2.67 11.33
CA VAL A 132 5.57 1.81 11.87
C VAL A 132 6.39 1.20 10.75
N PHE A 133 5.77 0.56 9.74
CA PHE A 133 6.54 -0.08 8.67
C PHE A 133 7.06 0.93 7.64
N ALA A 134 6.27 1.97 7.31
CA ALA A 134 6.72 3.06 6.47
C ALA A 134 7.37 4.11 7.37
N ASN A 135 8.68 4.29 7.23
CA ASN A 135 9.36 5.44 7.83
C ASN A 135 8.77 6.76 7.27
N SER A 136 9.21 7.92 7.78
CA SER A 136 8.62 9.20 7.39
C SER A 136 8.66 9.46 5.88
N GLU A 137 9.75 9.12 5.19
CA GLU A 137 9.89 9.40 3.76
C GLU A 137 9.02 8.49 2.88
N ILE A 138 8.88 7.22 3.25
CA ILE A 138 7.99 6.27 2.57
C ILE A 138 6.53 6.59 2.87
N LEU A 139 6.22 6.98 4.11
CA LEU A 139 4.87 7.38 4.50
C LEU A 139 4.42 8.63 3.74
N ASP A 140 5.31 9.59 3.49
CA ASP A 140 5.03 10.75 2.66
C ASP A 140 4.69 10.35 1.21
N ILE A 141 5.33 9.33 0.65
CA ILE A 141 4.99 8.80 -0.67
C ILE A 141 3.59 8.19 -0.64
N TYR A 142 3.26 7.39 0.39
CA TYR A 142 1.91 6.84 0.56
C TYR A 142 0.84 7.94 0.58
N TYR A 143 1.04 9.01 1.36
CA TYR A 143 0.10 10.13 1.40
C TYR A 143 -0.04 10.86 0.06
N GLN A 144 1.05 10.99 -0.69
CA GLN A 144 1.05 11.66 -2.00
C GLN A 144 0.36 10.83 -3.08
N LEU A 145 0.58 9.51 -3.08
CA LEU A 145 0.07 8.62 -4.12
C LEU A 145 -1.35 8.14 -3.87
N PHE A 146 -1.77 8.02 -2.60
CA PHE A 146 -3.07 7.45 -2.22
C PHE A 146 -3.89 8.38 -1.30
N PRO A 147 -4.04 9.67 -1.64
CA PRO A 147 -4.61 10.67 -0.73
C PRO A 147 -6.01 10.29 -0.25
N SER A 148 -6.90 9.85 -1.14
CA SER A 148 -8.29 9.49 -0.83
C SER A 148 -8.40 8.37 0.22
N SER A 149 -7.48 7.41 0.20
CA SER A 149 -7.48 6.27 1.12
C SER A 149 -7.11 6.73 2.53
N PHE A 150 -6.09 7.58 2.63
CA PHE A 150 -5.64 8.14 3.90
C PHE A 150 -6.61 9.18 4.46
N GLU A 151 -7.22 10.01 3.61
CA GLU A 151 -8.31 10.91 4.01
C GLU A 151 -9.47 10.13 4.61
N PHE A 152 -9.92 9.05 3.95
CA PHE A 152 -10.96 8.18 4.48
C PHE A 152 -10.60 7.61 5.85
N ILE A 153 -9.37 7.10 6.02
CA ILE A 153 -8.91 6.56 7.31
C ILE A 153 -8.95 7.65 8.39
N ILE A 154 -8.39 8.83 8.11
CA ILE A 154 -8.27 9.94 9.08
C ILE A 154 -9.64 10.48 9.49
N ASP A 155 -10.54 10.69 8.53
CA ASP A 155 -11.87 11.23 8.79
C ASP A 155 -12.68 10.28 9.69
N ASN A 156 -12.55 8.97 9.48
CA ASN A 156 -13.30 7.97 10.23
C ASN A 156 -12.69 7.62 11.59
N ILE A 157 -11.40 7.90 11.84
CA ILE A 157 -10.78 7.76 13.16
C ILE A 157 -11.21 8.89 14.11
N ASN A 158 -11.37 10.12 13.60
CA ASN A 158 -11.58 11.32 14.42
C ASN A 158 -13.05 11.69 14.67
N CYS A 159 -13.99 10.99 14.02
CA CYS A 159 -15.43 11.13 14.29
C CYS A 159 -15.85 10.37 15.56
#